data_AF-A0A7S2U3W9-F1
#
_entry.id   AF-A0A7S2U3W9-F1
#
_cell.length_a   1.000
_cell.length_b   1.000
_cell.length_c   1.000
_cell.angle_alpha   90.00
_cell.angle_beta   90.00
_cell.angle_gamma   90.00
#
_symmetry.space_group_name_H-M   'P 1'
#
loop_
_entity.id
_entity.type
_entity.pdbx_description
1 polymer ?
#
loop_
_entity_poly.entity_id
_entity_poly.type
_entity_poly.pdbx_seq_one_letter_code
_entity_poly.pdbx_strand_id
1 'polypeptide(L)'
;VPCFPPKYNISAFYQKRYENFLVEQIHRMVSDTSDMNQGETLQLARWIQEFEAKMMGGRSIPQELKDAVKTLAESYKLKSQDNLGKPIKNVFNRIKTDEPNEKANGKRHTFGPRDLFTLLYNHFSSIKKKYGSGEAMMEVAKLYGMLLNDYQLQMMKFLWTCQIQKIGEEDKLIF
;
A
#
# COMPACT_ATOMS: atom_id res chain seq x y z
N VAL A 1 -31.52 13.12 -38.67
CA VAL A 1 -31.94 11.71 -38.79
C VAL A 1 -30.75 10.83 -38.42
N PRO A 2 -30.86 9.84 -37.53
CA PRO A 2 -29.74 8.95 -37.22
C PRO A 2 -29.29 8.18 -38.47
N CYS A 3 -27.98 8.08 -38.69
CA CYS A 3 -27.41 7.49 -39.90
C CYS A 3 -27.64 5.98 -40.02
N PHE A 4 -28.03 5.31 -38.93
CA PHE A 4 -28.27 3.86 -38.89
C PHE A 4 -29.66 3.55 -38.31
N PRO A 5 -30.38 2.57 -38.88
CA PRO A 5 -31.62 2.07 -38.29
C PRO A 5 -31.41 1.50 -36.88
N PRO A 6 -32.33 1.74 -35.91
CA PRO A 6 -32.18 1.30 -34.53
C PRO A 6 -31.96 -0.22 -34.35
N LYS A 7 -32.53 -1.04 -35.23
CA LYS A 7 -32.40 -2.50 -35.21
C LYS A 7 -30.95 -3.01 -35.26
N TYR A 8 -30.03 -2.22 -35.79
CA TYR A 8 -28.61 -2.59 -35.86
C TYR A 8 -27.86 -2.33 -34.55
N ASN A 9 -28.44 -1.55 -33.64
CA ASN A 9 -27.87 -1.21 -32.33
C ASN A 9 -26.36 -0.90 -32.38
N ILE A 10 -25.96 -0.11 -33.38
CA ILE A 10 -24.55 0.10 -33.76
C ILE A 10 -23.72 0.60 -32.57
N SER A 11 -24.30 1.49 -31.75
CA SER A 11 -23.63 2.01 -30.56
C SER A 11 -23.27 0.91 -29.56
N ALA A 12 -24.22 0.03 -29.22
CA ALA A 12 -23.97 -1.06 -28.28
C ALA A 12 -22.97 -2.10 -28.84
N PHE A 13 -23.01 -2.34 -30.15
CA PHE A 13 -22.05 -3.21 -30.83
C PHE A 13 -20.61 -2.71 -30.66
N TYR A 14 -20.36 -1.43 -31.00
CA TYR A 14 -19.02 -0.85 -30.86
C TYR A 14 -18.60 -0.72 -29.41
N GLN A 15 -19.51 -0.33 -28.52
CA GLN A 15 -19.25 -0.25 -27.08
C GLN A 15 -18.73 -1.58 -26.54
N LYS A 16 -19.43 -2.68 -26.80
CA LYS A 16 -19.01 -4.01 -26.36
C LYS A 16 -17.67 -4.43 -26.97
N ARG A 17 -17.43 -4.09 -28.25
CA ARG A 17 -16.16 -4.41 -28.92
C ARG A 17 -14.98 -3.66 -28.30
N TYR A 18 -15.15 -2.39 -27.98
CA TYR A 18 -14.13 -1.58 -27.31
C TYR A 18 -13.90 -2.05 -25.86
N GLU A 19 -14.97 -2.39 -25.13
CA GLU A 19 -14.87 -2.96 -23.78
C GLU A 19 -14.05 -4.26 -23.80
N ASN A 20 -14.36 -5.21 -24.69
CA ASN A 20 -13.60 -6.46 -24.80
C ASN A 20 -12.13 -6.23 -25.16
N PHE A 21 -11.85 -5.36 -26.14
CA PHE A 21 -10.49 -5.04 -26.53
C PHE A 21 -9.70 -4.43 -25.36
N LEU A 22 -10.31 -3.51 -24.61
CA LEU A 22 -9.70 -2.89 -23.44
C LEU A 22 -9.36 -3.93 -22.36
N VAL A 23 -10.30 -4.82 -22.05
CA VAL A 23 -10.11 -5.91 -21.08
C VAL A 23 -8.91 -6.76 -21.48
N GLU A 24 -8.81 -7.16 -22.74
CA GLU A 24 -7.68 -7.95 -23.23
C GLU A 24 -6.34 -7.21 -23.08
N GLN A 25 -6.29 -5.91 -23.39
CA GLN A 25 -5.04 -5.14 -23.25
C GLN A 25 -4.63 -4.99 -21.78
N ILE A 26 -5.57 -4.70 -20.88
CA ILE A 26 -5.28 -4.60 -19.45
C ILE A 26 -4.82 -5.95 -18.91
N HIS A 27 -5.49 -7.04 -19.30
CA HIS A 27 -5.09 -8.37 -18.87
C HIS A 27 -3.64 -8.70 -19.29
N ARG A 28 -3.21 -8.30 -20.49
CA ARG A 28 -1.82 -8.47 -20.94
C ARG A 28 -0.82 -7.63 -20.14
N MET A 29 -1.21 -6.42 -19.74
CA MET A 29 -0.35 -5.58 -18.89
C MET A 29 -0.22 -6.15 -17.47
N VAL A 30 -1.30 -6.75 -16.96
CA VAL A 30 -1.36 -7.26 -15.58
C VAL A 30 -0.86 -8.70 -15.47
N SER A 31 -0.76 -9.46 -16.57
CA SER A 31 -0.25 -10.84 -16.53
C SER A 31 1.21 -10.93 -16.10
N ASP A 32 1.99 -9.87 -16.33
CA ASP A 32 3.37 -9.76 -15.84
C ASP A 32 3.56 -8.46 -15.04
N THR A 33 3.00 -8.43 -13.83
CA THR A 33 3.15 -7.23 -12.98
C THR A 33 4.58 -7.02 -12.50
N SER A 34 5.51 -7.96 -12.69
CA SER A 34 6.92 -7.82 -12.27
C SER A 34 7.60 -6.66 -12.99
N ASP A 35 7.28 -6.48 -14.27
CA ASP A 35 7.87 -5.45 -15.13
C ASP A 35 7.36 -4.04 -14.84
N MET A 36 6.19 -3.91 -14.20
CA MET A 36 5.64 -2.62 -13.82
C MET A 36 6.32 -2.07 -12.57
N ASN A 37 6.73 -0.80 -12.57
CA ASN A 37 7.15 -0.16 -11.32
C ASN A 37 5.94 0.16 -10.42
N GLN A 38 6.18 0.41 -9.12
CA GLN A 38 5.10 0.73 -8.15
C GLN A 38 4.18 1.86 -8.61
N GLY A 39 4.75 2.83 -9.32
CA GLY A 39 4.03 3.98 -9.82
C GLY A 39 3.07 3.65 -10.95
N GLU A 40 3.54 2.87 -11.92
CA GLU A 40 2.72 2.36 -13.02
C GLU A 40 1.59 1.47 -12.50
N THR A 41 1.88 0.65 -11.48
CA THR A 41 0.88 -0.20 -10.82
C THR A 41 -0.27 0.64 -10.23
N LEU A 42 0.05 1.69 -9.47
CA LEU A 42 -0.97 2.59 -8.90
C LEU A 42 -1.71 3.39 -9.96
N GLN A 43 -1.00 3.85 -11.00
CA GLN A 43 -1.59 4.63 -12.07
C GLN A 43 -2.61 3.81 -12.86
N LEU A 44 -2.30 2.56 -13.20
CA LEU A 44 -3.21 1.67 -13.91
C LEU A 44 -4.43 1.33 -13.04
N ALA A 45 -4.23 1.01 -11.76
CA ALA A 45 -5.34 0.74 -10.83
C ALA A 45 -6.31 1.94 -10.73
N ARG A 46 -5.75 3.14 -10.59
CA ARG A 46 -6.54 4.40 -10.58
C ARG A 46 -7.26 4.61 -11.91
N TRP A 47 -6.61 4.37 -13.04
CA TRP A 47 -7.21 4.55 -14.36
C TRP A 47 -8.44 3.63 -14.54
N ILE A 48 -8.36 2.37 -14.10
CA ILE A 48 -9.48 1.42 -14.19
C ILE A 48 -10.69 1.91 -13.36
N GLN A 49 -10.45 2.43 -12.17
CA GLN A 49 -11.49 3.00 -11.31
C GLN A 49 -12.11 4.26 -11.92
N GLU A 50 -11.27 5.14 -12.48
CA GLU A 50 -11.78 6.34 -13.17
C GLU A 50 -12.55 5.98 -14.45
N PHE A 51 -12.18 4.90 -15.14
CA PHE A 51 -12.90 4.39 -16.30
C PHE A 51 -14.32 3.96 -15.91
N GLU A 52 -14.49 3.26 -14.78
CA GLU A 52 -15.81 2.94 -14.24
C GLU A 52 -16.65 4.21 -14.00
N ALA A 53 -16.09 5.17 -13.27
CA ALA A 53 -16.80 6.38 -12.87
C ALA A 53 -17.17 7.29 -14.06
N LYS A 54 -16.30 7.40 -15.06
CA LYS A 54 -16.44 8.37 -16.16
C LYS A 54 -17.04 7.79 -17.43
N MET A 55 -16.75 6.53 -17.76
CA MET A 55 -17.04 5.96 -19.08
C MET A 55 -18.17 4.93 -19.06
N MET A 56 -18.47 4.32 -17.91
CA MET A 56 -19.47 3.25 -17.85
C MET A 56 -20.92 3.74 -17.70
N GLY A 57 -21.14 5.05 -17.45
CA GLY A 57 -22.47 5.65 -17.41
C GLY A 57 -23.38 5.03 -16.34
N GLY A 58 -22.81 4.66 -15.19
CA GLY A 58 -23.52 3.99 -14.10
C GLY A 58 -23.55 2.45 -14.20
N ARG A 59 -23.03 1.86 -15.29
CA ARG A 59 -22.77 0.41 -15.34
C ARG A 59 -21.50 0.09 -14.55
N SER A 60 -21.44 -1.11 -13.99
CA SER A 60 -20.22 -1.64 -13.39
C SER A 60 -19.22 -2.03 -14.48
N ILE A 61 -17.92 -1.88 -14.20
CA ILE A 61 -16.88 -2.49 -15.06
C ILE A 61 -16.98 -4.02 -15.07
N PRO A 62 -16.48 -4.68 -16.14
CA PRO A 62 -16.35 -6.14 -16.19
C PRO A 62 -15.58 -6.70 -15.00
N GLN A 63 -15.92 -7.93 -14.60
CA GLN A 63 -15.32 -8.58 -13.41
C GLN A 63 -13.80 -8.75 -13.57
N GLU A 64 -13.34 -9.00 -14.79
CA GLU A 64 -11.95 -9.13 -15.17
C GLU A 64 -11.13 -7.87 -14.85
N LEU A 65 -11.72 -6.68 -15.04
CA LEU A 65 -11.06 -5.43 -14.67
C LEU A 65 -11.01 -5.23 -13.15
N LYS A 66 -12.05 -5.67 -12.43
CA LYS A 66 -12.04 -5.64 -10.96
C LYS A 66 -10.96 -6.55 -10.39
N ASP A 67 -10.81 -7.73 -10.96
CA ASP A 67 -9.76 -8.68 -10.55
C ASP A 67 -8.38 -8.17 -10.93
N ALA A 68 -8.22 -7.49 -12.08
CA ALA A 68 -6.99 -6.79 -12.43
C ALA A 68 -6.60 -5.72 -11.39
N VAL A 69 -7.57 -4.94 -10.88
CA VAL A 69 -7.32 -3.96 -9.80
C VAL A 69 -6.81 -4.63 -8.52
N LYS A 70 -7.33 -5.81 -8.16
CA LYS A 70 -6.84 -6.57 -7.01
C LYS A 70 -5.40 -7.04 -7.21
N THR A 71 -5.09 -7.61 -8.37
CA THR A 71 -3.73 -8.05 -8.72
C THR A 71 -2.73 -6.88 -8.66
N LEU A 72 -3.13 -5.71 -9.16
CA LEU A 72 -2.32 -4.50 -9.08
C LEU A 72 -2.12 -4.05 -7.62
N ALA A 73 -3.16 -4.07 -6.79
CA ALA A 73 -3.05 -3.73 -5.37
C ALA A 73 -2.09 -4.68 -4.63
N GLU A 74 -2.16 -5.98 -4.91
CA GLU A 74 -1.26 -6.98 -4.33
C GLU A 74 0.20 -6.78 -4.78
N SER A 75 0.44 -6.55 -6.09
CA SER A 75 1.76 -6.25 -6.62
C SER A 75 2.36 -4.99 -6.00
N TYR A 76 1.54 -3.94 -5.86
CA TYR A 76 1.95 -2.70 -5.20
C TYR A 76 2.33 -2.94 -3.73
N LYS A 77 1.52 -3.72 -3.00
CA LYS A 77 1.79 -4.06 -1.60
C LYS A 77 3.13 -4.78 -1.46
N LEU A 78 3.38 -5.82 -2.25
CA LEU A 78 4.63 -6.60 -2.19
C LEU A 78 5.86 -5.72 -2.44
N LYS A 79 5.83 -4.90 -3.49
CA LYS A 79 6.91 -3.95 -3.80
C LYS A 79 7.11 -2.93 -2.70
N SER A 80 6.02 -2.47 -2.07
CA SER A 80 6.10 -1.50 -0.98
C SER A 80 6.65 -2.10 0.30
N GLN A 81 6.34 -3.37 0.58
CA GLN A 81 6.94 -4.11 1.69
C GLN A 81 8.45 -4.27 1.48
N ASP A 82 8.91 -4.54 0.26
CA ASP A 82 10.35 -4.62 -0.04
C ASP A 82 11.03 -3.25 0.13
N ASN A 83 10.45 -2.21 -0.47
CA ASN A 83 11.00 -0.86 -0.44
C ASN A 83 11.03 -0.24 0.97
N LEU A 84 10.01 -0.50 1.80
CA LEU A 84 9.90 0.05 3.16
C LEU A 84 10.45 -0.89 4.23
N GLY A 85 10.58 -2.18 3.95
CA GLY A 85 10.96 -3.19 4.92
C GLY A 85 12.34 -2.96 5.52
N LYS A 86 13.36 -2.74 4.68
CA LYS A 86 14.72 -2.45 5.15
C LYS A 86 14.79 -1.15 5.96
N PRO A 87 14.24 -0.01 5.49
CA PRO A 87 14.19 1.21 6.30
C PRO A 87 13.47 1.04 7.65
N ILE A 88 12.33 0.36 7.70
CA ILE A 88 11.59 0.11 8.96
C ILE A 88 12.42 -0.75 9.91
N LYS A 89 13.06 -1.81 9.40
CA LYS A 89 13.97 -2.64 10.19
C LYS A 89 15.14 -1.84 10.75
N ASN A 90 15.69 -0.90 9.99
CA ASN A 90 16.76 -0.02 10.46
C ASN A 90 16.29 0.90 11.60
N VAL A 91 15.08 1.47 11.51
CA VAL A 91 14.48 2.24 12.61
C VAL A 91 14.36 1.36 13.86
N PHE A 92 13.88 0.13 13.71
CA PHE A 92 13.74 -0.79 14.83
C PHE A 92 15.08 -1.19 15.45
N ASN A 93 16.09 -1.47 14.63
CA ASN A 93 17.44 -1.80 15.12
C ASN A 93 18.05 -0.65 15.94
N ARG A 94 17.88 0.60 15.48
CA ARG A 94 18.36 1.77 16.23
C ARG A 94 17.69 1.91 17.60
N ILE A 95 16.42 1.55 17.73
CA ILE A 95 15.75 1.58 19.04
C ILE A 95 16.38 0.58 20.02
N LYS A 96 16.94 -0.52 19.52
CA LYS A 96 17.60 -1.52 20.37
C LYS A 96 19.00 -1.11 20.81
N THR A 97 19.68 -0.31 20.00
CA THR A 97 21.09 0.05 20.21
C THR A 97 21.27 1.42 20.85
N ASP A 98 20.41 2.37 20.50
CA ASP A 98 20.57 3.77 20.90
C ASP A 98 20.00 3.97 22.31
N GLU A 99 20.73 4.70 23.16
CA GLU A 99 20.22 5.06 24.48
C GLU A 99 18.99 5.96 24.38
N PRO A 100 17.96 5.76 25.21
CA PRO A 100 16.79 6.63 25.24
C PRO A 100 17.15 8.05 25.68
N ASN A 101 16.70 9.06 24.94
CA ASN A 101 16.90 10.45 25.33
C ASN A 101 16.00 10.83 26.49
N GLU A 102 16.53 11.67 27.38
CA GLU A 102 15.78 12.24 28.48
C GLU A 102 15.21 13.61 28.11
N LYS A 103 13.91 13.81 28.38
CA LYS A 103 13.29 15.13 28.29
C LYS A 103 13.50 15.90 29.58
N ALA A 104 13.35 17.23 29.53
CA ALA A 104 13.45 18.11 30.70
C ALA A 104 12.51 17.76 31.88
N ASN A 105 11.47 16.96 31.63
CA ASN A 105 10.55 16.44 32.65
C ASN A 105 10.91 15.02 33.16
N GLY A 106 12.14 14.55 32.91
CA GLY A 106 12.62 13.21 33.29
C GLY A 106 12.03 12.06 32.48
N LYS A 107 11.15 12.31 31.50
CA LYS A 107 10.58 11.25 30.66
C LYS A 107 11.58 10.84 29.58
N ARG A 108 11.90 9.54 29.52
CA ARG A 108 12.72 8.96 28.48
C ARG A 108 11.91 8.67 27.21
N HIS A 109 12.51 8.89 26.05
CA HIS A 109 11.89 8.63 24.75
C HIS A 109 12.91 8.18 23.71
N THR A 110 12.46 7.40 22.73
CA THR A 110 13.29 6.97 21.61
C THR A 110 12.94 7.77 20.35
N PHE A 111 13.87 7.87 19.41
CA PHE A 111 13.62 8.48 18.11
C PHE A 111 12.71 7.62 17.20
N GLY A 112 12.55 6.34 17.54
CA GLY A 112 11.88 5.32 16.74
C GLY A 112 10.54 5.72 16.12
N PRO A 113 9.54 6.11 16.94
CA PRO A 113 8.24 6.54 16.41
C PRO A 113 8.36 7.72 15.45
N ARG A 114 9.19 8.73 15.76
CA ARG A 114 9.39 9.90 14.90
C ARG A 114 9.97 9.50 13.54
N ASP A 115 11.01 8.67 13.54
CA ASP A 115 11.69 8.24 12.32
C ASP A 115 10.77 7.37 11.46
N LEU A 116 9.99 6.48 12.09
CA LEU A 116 8.98 5.67 11.40
C LEU A 116 7.90 6.53 10.74
N PHE A 117 7.31 7.48 11.48
CA PHE A 117 6.28 8.35 10.91
C PHE A 117 6.84 9.28 9.83
N THR A 118 8.09 9.75 9.97
CA THR A 118 8.76 10.55 8.95
C THR A 118 8.94 9.75 7.66
N LEU A 119 9.38 8.49 7.78
CA LEU A 119 9.52 7.58 6.66
C LEU A 119 8.18 7.35 5.93
N LEU A 120 7.14 6.97 6.67
CA LEU A 120 5.81 6.73 6.12
C LEU A 120 5.21 8.00 5.49
N TYR A 121 5.43 9.16 6.11
CA TYR A 121 4.98 10.44 5.57
C TYR A 121 5.68 10.81 4.27
N ASN A 122 7.00 10.61 4.17
CA ASN A 122 7.75 10.90 2.94
C ASN A 122 7.29 10.00 1.79
N HIS A 123 7.11 8.71 2.07
CA HIS A 123 6.55 7.76 1.10
C HIS A 123 5.13 8.19 0.67
N PHE A 124 4.27 8.52 1.63
CA PHE A 124 2.91 8.98 1.39
C PHE A 124 2.86 10.24 0.53
N SER A 125 3.68 11.24 0.86
CA SER A 125 3.72 12.51 0.15
C SER A 125 4.15 12.33 -1.31
N SER A 126 5.15 11.46 -1.55
CA SER A 126 5.58 11.09 -2.91
C SER A 126 4.46 10.46 -3.73
N ILE A 127 3.70 9.54 -3.12
CA ILE A 127 2.57 8.87 -3.77
C ILE A 127 1.41 9.85 -4.00
N LYS A 128 1.00 10.59 -2.97
CA LYS A 128 -0.09 11.58 -3.07
C LYS A 128 0.18 12.60 -4.16
N LYS A 129 1.42 13.09 -4.27
CA LYS A 129 1.83 14.06 -5.30
C LYS A 129 1.67 13.50 -6.72
N LYS A 130 1.98 12.22 -6.93
CA LYS A 130 1.96 11.57 -8.24
C LYS A 130 0.58 11.01 -8.62
N TYR A 131 -0.16 10.48 -7.64
CA TYR A 131 -1.33 9.64 -7.89
C TYR A 131 -2.62 10.17 -7.27
N GLY A 132 -2.60 11.28 -6.52
CA GLY A 132 -3.80 11.97 -6.05
C GLY A 132 -4.51 11.31 -4.87
N SER A 133 -5.84 11.35 -4.87
CA SER A 133 -6.74 10.79 -3.83
C SER A 133 -7.67 9.73 -4.42
N GLY A 134 -8.24 8.86 -3.59
CA GLY A 134 -9.21 7.84 -4.00
C GLY A 134 -8.89 6.46 -3.46
N GLU A 135 -9.43 5.41 -4.08
CA GLU A 135 -9.23 4.01 -3.65
C GLU A 135 -7.76 3.57 -3.71
N ALA A 136 -6.95 4.07 -4.63
CA ALA A 136 -5.50 3.84 -4.63
C ALA A 136 -4.83 4.29 -3.30
N MET A 137 -5.32 5.36 -2.68
CA MET A 137 -4.84 5.81 -1.37
C MET A 137 -5.38 4.96 -0.22
N MET A 138 -6.51 4.27 -0.41
CA MET A 138 -6.99 3.27 0.54
C MET A 138 -6.03 2.08 0.62
N GLU A 139 -5.49 1.63 -0.50
CA GLU A 139 -4.48 0.55 -0.52
C GLU A 139 -3.19 0.96 0.18
N VAL A 140 -2.75 2.21 -0.02
CA VAL A 140 -1.61 2.79 0.71
C VAL A 140 -1.89 2.85 2.22
N ALA A 141 -3.10 3.24 2.62
CA ALA A 141 -3.49 3.29 4.03
C ALA A 141 -3.54 1.88 4.66
N LYS A 142 -4.09 0.88 3.96
CA LYS A 142 -4.09 -0.52 4.40
C LYS A 142 -2.66 -1.04 4.60
N LEU A 143 -1.77 -0.77 3.64
CA LEU A 143 -0.36 -1.11 3.75
C LEU A 143 0.26 -0.49 5.02
N TYR A 144 0.01 0.80 5.29
CA TYR A 144 0.56 1.45 6.48
C TYR A 144 0.00 0.87 7.78
N GLY A 145 -1.30 0.52 7.81
CA GLY A 145 -1.89 -0.18 8.94
C GLY A 145 -1.17 -1.50 9.23
N MET A 146 -0.88 -2.29 8.18
CA MET A 146 -0.12 -3.54 8.33
C MET A 146 1.30 -3.28 8.84
N LEU A 147 2.04 -2.33 8.26
CA LEU A 147 3.41 -2.03 8.65
C LEU A 147 3.51 -1.51 10.10
N LEU A 148 2.56 -0.67 10.53
CA LEU A 148 2.49 -0.17 11.90
C LEU A 148 2.16 -1.29 12.89
N ASN A 149 1.26 -2.21 12.52
CA ASN A 149 0.95 -3.38 13.33
C ASN A 149 2.16 -4.31 13.50
N ASP A 150 2.89 -4.60 12.41
CA ASP A 150 4.11 -5.41 12.46
C ASP A 150 5.19 -4.75 13.33
N TYR A 151 5.35 -3.44 13.23
CA TYR A 151 6.25 -2.68 14.08
C TYR A 151 5.84 -2.74 15.56
N GLN A 152 4.55 -2.58 15.86
CA GLN A 152 4.03 -2.70 17.24
C GLN A 152 4.29 -4.09 17.81
N LEU A 153 4.02 -5.16 17.04
CA LEU A 153 4.28 -6.54 17.46
C LEU A 153 5.77 -6.78 17.74
N GLN A 154 6.65 -6.26 16.89
CA GLN A 154 8.10 -6.34 17.11
C GLN A 154 8.53 -5.59 18.37
N MET A 155 7.98 -4.40 18.61
CA MET A 155 8.25 -3.63 19.82
C MET A 155 7.81 -4.35 21.08
N MET A 156 6.59 -4.90 21.09
CA MET A 156 6.08 -5.69 22.21
C MET A 156 6.97 -6.89 22.52
N LYS A 157 7.41 -7.62 21.48
CA LYS A 157 8.36 -8.74 21.64
C LYS A 157 9.68 -8.29 22.24
N PHE A 158 10.22 -7.17 21.78
CA PHE A 158 11.48 -6.62 22.31
C PHE A 158 11.35 -6.20 23.78
N LEU A 159 10.30 -5.46 24.13
CA LEU A 159 10.05 -5.03 25.51
C LEU A 159 9.86 -6.24 26.44
N TRP A 160 9.14 -7.26 25.98
CA TRP A 160 8.99 -8.53 26.71
C TRP A 160 10.34 -9.21 26.97
N THR A 161 11.22 -9.29 25.95
CA THR A 161 12.56 -9.87 26.13
C THR A 161 13.42 -9.08 27.11
N CYS A 162 13.38 -7.75 27.07
CA CYS A 162 14.11 -6.91 28.02
C CYS A 162 13.59 -7.08 29.45
N GLN A 163 12.27 -7.21 29.63
CA GLN A 163 11.66 -7.42 30.95
C GLN A 163 12.08 -8.78 31.55
N ILE A 164 12.08 -9.85 30.75
CA ILE A 164 12.59 -11.17 31.19
C ILE A 164 14.08 -11.10 31.56
N GLN A 165 14.90 -10.41 30.75
CA GLN A 165 16.32 -10.24 31.06
C GLN A 165 16.53 -9.50 32.38
N LYS A 166 15.74 -8.45 32.62
CA LYS A 166 15.82 -7.69 33.86
C LYS A 166 15.43 -8.53 35.08
N ILE A 167 14.38 -9.36 34.97
CA ILE A 167 14.00 -10.32 36.02
C ILE A 167 15.12 -11.35 36.24
N GLY A 168 15.72 -11.89 35.17
CA GLY A 168 16.83 -12.84 35.26
C GLY A 168 18.18 -12.25 35.72
N GLU A 169 18.35 -10.92 35.66
CA GLU A 169 19.49 -10.21 36.25
C GLU A 169 19.22 -9.83 37.71
N GLU A 170 17.98 -9.51 38.08
CA GLU A 170 17.57 -9.33 39.48
C GLU A 170 17.60 -10.66 40.25
N ASP A 171 17.25 -11.79 39.62
CA ASP A 171 17.37 -13.15 40.19
C ASP A 171 18.82 -13.71 40.20
N LYS A 172 19.80 -12.97 39.65
CA LYS A 172 21.24 -13.28 39.80
C LYS A 172 21.87 -12.60 41.02
N LEU A 173 21.09 -11.89 41.83
CA LEU A 173 21.49 -11.44 43.15
C LEU A 173 20.72 -12.25 44.19
N ILE A 174 21.47 -13.10 44.92
CA ILE A 174 21.07 -14.03 46.01
C ILE A 174 20.61 -15.39 45.45
N PHE A 175 21.36 -16.49 45.57
CA PHE A 175 22.22 -16.95 46.68
C PHE A 175 23.69 -17.21 46.28
#